data_AF-A0A4R0XTG3-F1
#
_entry.id   AF-A0A4R0XTG3-F1
#
_cell.length_a   1.000
_cell.length_b   1.000
_cell.length_c   1.000
_cell.angle_alpha   90.00
_cell.angle_beta   90.00
_cell.angle_gamma   90.00
#
_symmetry.space_group_name_H-M   'P 1'
#
loop_
_entity.id
_entity.type
_entity.pdbx_description
1 polymer ?
#
loop_
_entity_poly.entity_id
_entity_poly.type
_entity_poly.pdbx_seq_one_letter_code
_entity_poly.pdbx_strand_id
1 'polypeptide(L)'
;MLVRNKVFKALEDSGLTKAHAFRYPHEFSGGMRQRVGIARAIITEPKIIIADEPIAALDLSIQAQIINMLKNLQKRYNMSMIFIAHDLSMVRYISDKILIIHLGKIVEHGKTEEIFKNPIHPYTKNLLSSMPDISKISKGFQDENFEPKYLEKYSSINVPKYYDITETHKVLADKEQIKKWKNEINTKK
;
A
#
# COMPACT_ATOMS: atom_id res chain seq x y z
N MET A 1 10.91 3.96 -33.43
CA MET A 1 11.91 4.49 -32.47
C MET A 1 12.97 3.40 -32.23
N LEU A 2 14.26 3.69 -32.42
CA LEU A 2 15.33 2.72 -32.16
C LEU A 2 15.26 2.21 -30.71
N VAL A 3 15.46 0.91 -30.48
CA VAL A 3 15.40 0.26 -29.15
C VAL A 3 16.24 1.01 -28.11
N ARG A 4 17.44 1.45 -28.50
CA ARG A 4 18.35 2.22 -27.66
C ARG A 4 17.75 3.54 -27.15
N ASN A 5 16.95 4.23 -27.97
CA ASN A 5 16.31 5.48 -27.57
C ASN A 5 15.19 5.23 -26.54
N LYS A 6 14.48 4.09 -26.63
CA LYS A 6 13.51 3.70 -25.60
C LYS A 6 14.17 3.42 -24.25
N VAL A 7 15.32 2.73 -24.27
CA VAL A 7 16.10 2.47 -23.05
C VAL A 7 16.55 3.77 -22.41
N PHE A 8 17.12 4.70 -23.20
CA PHE A 8 17.56 5.99 -22.70
C PHE A 8 16.42 6.83 -22.10
N LYS A 9 15.28 6.88 -22.79
CA LYS A 9 14.09 7.57 -22.28
C LYS A 9 13.62 6.96 -20.95
N ALA A 10 13.55 5.63 -20.84
CA ALA A 10 13.11 4.96 -19.62
C ALA A 10 14.07 5.20 -18.45
N LEU A 11 15.38 5.25 -18.70
CA LEU A 11 16.38 5.63 -17.69
C LEU A 11 16.15 7.08 -17.23
N GLU A 12 16.00 8.02 -18.16
CA GLU A 12 15.74 9.44 -17.84
C GLU A 12 14.44 9.63 -17.05
N ASP A 13 13.37 8.95 -17.45
CA ASP A 13 12.09 8.92 -16.76
C ASP A 13 12.21 8.39 -15.32
N SER A 14 13.15 7.47 -15.07
CA SER A 14 13.48 6.96 -13.73
C SER A 14 14.48 7.83 -12.95
N GLY A 15 14.88 8.98 -13.48
CA GLY A 15 15.86 9.87 -12.86
C GLY A 15 17.31 9.41 -12.99
N LEU A 16 17.63 8.62 -14.02
CA LEU A 16 18.98 8.18 -14.37
C LEU A 16 19.43 8.82 -15.69
N THR A 17 20.74 8.99 -15.87
CA THR A 17 21.31 9.44 -17.15
C THR A 17 21.51 8.27 -18.13
N LYS A 18 21.63 8.58 -19.43
CA LYS A 18 21.91 7.60 -20.51
C LYS A 18 23.21 6.81 -20.28
N ALA A 19 24.20 7.40 -19.61
CA ALA A 19 25.47 6.75 -19.30
C ALA A 19 25.30 5.52 -18.40
N HIS A 20 24.26 5.49 -17.56
CA HIS A 20 23.97 4.33 -16.72
C HIS A 20 23.61 3.06 -17.51
N ALA A 21 23.21 3.18 -18.78
CA ALA A 21 22.96 2.01 -19.63
C ALA A 21 24.19 1.11 -19.82
N PHE A 22 25.39 1.63 -19.55
CA PHE A 22 26.67 0.95 -19.75
C PHE A 22 27.34 0.52 -18.44
N ARG A 23 26.65 0.67 -17.29
CA ARG A 23 27.17 0.29 -15.98
C ARG A 23 26.71 -1.09 -15.55
N TYR A 24 27.53 -1.77 -14.78
CA TYR A 24 27.21 -3.04 -14.13
C TYR A 24 26.40 -2.83 -12.83
N PRO A 25 25.61 -3.84 -12.39
CA PRO A 25 24.78 -3.76 -11.18
C PRO A 25 25.50 -3.33 -9.89
N HIS A 26 26.79 -3.65 -9.76
CA HIS A 26 27.61 -3.30 -8.60
C HIS A 26 28.06 -1.83 -8.58
N GLU A 27 27.95 -1.12 -9.70
CA GLU A 27 28.28 0.31 -9.82
C GLU A 27 27.11 1.24 -9.46
N PHE A 28 26.03 0.69 -8.91
CA PHE A 28 24.80 1.39 -8.54
C PHE A 28 24.57 1.36 -7.03
N SER A 29 24.10 2.49 -6.49
CA SER A 29 23.51 2.51 -5.13
C SER A 29 22.18 1.73 -5.11
N GLY A 30 21.69 1.39 -3.91
CA GLY A 30 20.40 0.70 -3.75
C GLY A 30 19.25 1.45 -4.45
N GLY A 31 19.14 2.76 -4.24
CA GLY A 31 18.15 3.59 -4.90
C GLY A 31 18.31 3.64 -6.43
N MET A 32 19.54 3.65 -6.94
CA MET A 32 19.77 3.60 -8.39
C MET A 32 19.37 2.24 -8.99
N ARG A 33 19.67 1.12 -8.32
CA ARG A 33 19.21 -0.21 -8.74
C ARG A 33 17.69 -0.27 -8.81
N GLN A 34 17.00 0.34 -7.85
CA GLN A 34 15.55 0.42 -7.88
C GLN A 34 15.03 1.27 -9.04
N ARG A 35 15.69 2.41 -9.34
CA ARG A 35 15.38 3.22 -10.53
C ARG A 35 15.56 2.45 -11.83
N VAL A 36 16.64 1.66 -11.96
CA VAL A 36 16.82 0.74 -13.10
C VAL A 36 15.67 -0.27 -13.19
N GLY A 37 15.23 -0.84 -12.06
CA GLY A 37 14.07 -1.73 -12.00
C GLY A 37 12.78 -1.06 -12.49
N ILE A 38 12.55 0.18 -12.08
CA ILE A 38 11.40 0.99 -12.51
C ILE A 38 11.49 1.30 -14.01
N ALA A 39 12.66 1.73 -14.50
CA ALA A 39 12.92 1.95 -15.93
C ALA A 39 12.59 0.70 -16.76
N ARG A 40 13.01 -0.48 -16.29
CA ARG A 40 12.71 -1.77 -16.92
C ARG A 40 11.22 -2.08 -16.95
N ALA A 41 10.46 -1.69 -15.93
CA ALA A 41 9.01 -1.88 -15.91
C ALA A 41 8.30 -0.94 -16.89
N ILE A 42 8.63 0.36 -16.87
CA ILE A 42 7.93 1.38 -17.66
C ILE A 42 8.27 1.38 -19.15
N ILE A 43 9.40 0.78 -19.57
CA ILE A 43 9.82 0.78 -20.99
C ILE A 43 8.80 0.12 -21.93
N THR A 44 7.94 -0.73 -21.37
CA THR A 44 6.84 -1.40 -22.07
C THR A 44 5.57 -0.55 -22.17
N GLU A 45 5.59 0.66 -21.60
CA GLU A 45 4.45 1.58 -21.50
C GLU A 45 3.21 0.88 -20.92
N PRO A 46 3.33 0.25 -19.72
CA PRO A 46 2.29 -0.61 -19.20
C PRO A 46 1.06 0.19 -18.77
N LYS A 47 -0.12 -0.38 -18.92
CA LYS A 47 -1.37 0.18 -18.37
C LYS A 47 -1.47 0.02 -16.85
N ILE A 48 -0.74 -0.95 -16.28
CA ILE A 48 -0.76 -1.28 -14.85
C ILE A 48 0.68 -1.59 -14.39
N ILE A 49 1.08 -1.04 -13.25
CA ILE A 49 2.29 -1.42 -12.52
C ILE A 49 1.92 -2.01 -11.16
N ILE A 50 2.59 -3.10 -10.81
CA ILE A 50 2.59 -3.67 -9.46
C ILE A 50 3.94 -3.31 -8.84
N ALA A 51 3.93 -2.46 -7.84
CA ALA A 51 5.09 -2.08 -7.07
C ALA A 51 5.06 -2.86 -5.76
N ASP A 52 5.74 -4.00 -5.76
CA ASP A 52 5.88 -4.87 -4.59
C ASP A 52 7.11 -4.48 -3.77
N GLU A 53 6.87 -3.90 -2.60
CA GLU A 53 7.90 -3.29 -1.76
C GLU A 53 8.97 -2.53 -2.59
N PRO A 54 8.56 -1.57 -3.46
CA PRO A 54 9.51 -0.57 -3.93
C PRO A 54 10.03 0.16 -2.67
N ILE A 55 10.98 1.06 -2.62
CA ILE A 55 11.36 1.76 -1.37
C ILE A 55 11.90 0.93 -0.17
N ALA A 56 11.73 -0.40 -0.11
CA ALA A 56 12.28 -1.22 0.96
C ALA A 56 13.81 -1.12 1.00
N ALA A 57 14.38 -1.14 2.21
CA ALA A 57 15.82 -1.02 2.46
C ALA A 57 16.46 0.29 1.93
N LEU A 58 15.67 1.35 1.73
CA LEU A 58 16.17 2.69 1.37
C LEU A 58 15.98 3.69 2.51
N ASP A 59 16.86 4.69 2.56
CA ASP A 59 16.74 5.84 3.46
C ASP A 59 15.47 6.65 3.16
N LEU A 60 14.86 7.22 4.20
CA LEU A 60 13.60 7.98 4.12
C LEU A 60 13.59 9.06 3.02
N SER A 61 14.72 9.76 2.83
CA SER A 61 14.85 10.79 1.79
C SER A 61 14.76 10.20 0.37
N ILE A 62 15.33 9.02 0.15
CA ILE A 62 15.27 8.33 -1.15
C ILE A 62 13.88 7.70 -1.36
N GLN A 63 13.25 7.17 -0.31
CA GLN A 63 11.87 6.66 -0.39
C GLN A 63 10.93 7.73 -0.92
N ALA A 64 10.98 8.95 -0.36
CA ALA A 64 10.18 10.08 -0.81
C ALA A 64 10.44 10.44 -2.29
N GLN A 65 11.71 10.41 -2.72
CA GLN A 65 12.05 10.65 -4.13
C GLN A 65 11.47 9.58 -5.07
N ILE A 66 11.54 8.30 -4.70
CA ILE A 66 11.01 7.20 -5.51
C ILE A 66 9.48 7.27 -5.60
N ILE A 67 8.79 7.56 -4.49
CA ILE A 67 7.34 7.72 -4.47
C ILE A 67 6.89 8.86 -5.38
N ASN A 68 7.52 10.03 -5.27
CA ASN A 68 7.20 11.17 -6.14
C ASN A 68 7.43 10.84 -7.61
N MET A 69 8.51 10.13 -7.91
CA MET A 69 8.77 9.64 -9.26
C MET A 69 7.68 8.68 -9.74
N LEU A 70 7.28 7.69 -8.94
CA LEU A 70 6.20 6.77 -9.30
C LEU A 70 4.88 7.49 -9.56
N LYS A 71 4.49 8.47 -8.73
CA LYS A 71 3.28 9.30 -8.96
C LYS A 71 3.37 10.10 -10.27
N ASN A 72 4.55 10.64 -10.59
CA ASN A 72 4.77 11.37 -11.84
C ASN A 72 4.70 10.45 -13.06
N LEU A 73 5.29 9.26 -12.97
CA LEU A 73 5.23 8.25 -14.02
C LEU A 73 3.79 7.78 -14.21
N GLN A 74 3.05 7.52 -13.14
CA GLN A 74 1.64 7.12 -13.17
C GLN A 74 0.81 8.10 -14.01
N LYS A 75 0.96 9.41 -13.75
CA LYS A 75 0.28 10.47 -14.50
C LYS A 75 0.76 10.56 -15.95
N ARG A 76 2.08 10.54 -16.18
CA ARG A 76 2.69 10.67 -17.51
C ARG A 76 2.27 9.55 -18.46
N TYR A 77 2.23 8.32 -17.96
CA TYR A 77 1.90 7.13 -18.74
C TYR A 77 0.42 6.75 -18.68
N ASN A 78 -0.40 7.52 -17.95
CA ASN A 78 -1.82 7.23 -17.71
C ASN A 78 -2.06 5.78 -17.28
N MET A 79 -1.31 5.34 -16.26
CA MET A 79 -1.33 3.96 -15.78
C MET A 79 -1.95 3.84 -14.39
N SER A 80 -2.50 2.67 -14.10
CA SER A 80 -2.90 2.29 -12.74
C SER A 80 -1.72 1.70 -11.98
N MET A 81 -1.72 1.83 -10.65
CA MET A 81 -0.66 1.32 -9.80
C MET A 81 -1.24 0.57 -8.61
N ILE A 82 -0.76 -0.65 -8.39
CA ILE A 82 -0.92 -1.41 -7.15
C ILE A 82 0.37 -1.23 -6.37
N PHE A 83 0.29 -0.63 -5.19
CA PHE A 83 1.44 -0.38 -4.32
C PHE A 83 1.32 -1.25 -3.07
N ILE A 84 2.32 -2.09 -2.84
CA ILE A 84 2.38 -3.01 -1.69
C ILE A 84 3.50 -2.52 -0.78
N ALA A 85 3.15 -2.20 0.46
CA ALA A 85 4.10 -1.75 1.47
C ALA A 85 3.56 -2.00 2.88
N HIS A 86 4.46 -2.08 3.85
CA HIS A 86 4.15 -2.14 5.27
C HIS A 86 4.13 -0.76 5.94
N ASP A 87 4.75 0.28 5.35
CA ASP A 87 4.71 1.64 5.88
C ASP A 87 3.41 2.36 5.48
N LEU A 88 2.51 2.48 6.46
CA LEU A 88 1.22 3.13 6.28
C LEU A 88 1.32 4.63 5.97
N SER A 89 2.38 5.33 6.37
CA SER A 89 2.57 6.76 6.06
C SER A 89 2.75 6.95 4.57
N MET A 90 3.53 6.07 3.95
CA MET A 90 3.78 6.07 2.51
C MET A 90 2.55 5.59 1.74
N VAL A 91 1.86 4.55 2.24
CA VAL A 91 0.58 4.07 1.67
C VAL A 91 -0.45 5.20 1.64
N ARG A 92 -0.60 5.95 2.74
CA ARG A 92 -1.54 7.09 2.82
C ARG A 92 -1.24 8.16 1.76
N TYR A 93 0.04 8.45 1.54
CA TYR A 93 0.47 9.49 0.62
C TYR A 93 0.27 9.14 -0.86
N ILE A 94 0.45 7.86 -1.21
CA ILE A 94 0.46 7.41 -2.61
C ILE A 94 -0.89 6.88 -3.11
N SER A 95 -1.73 6.36 -2.21
CA SER A 95 -2.88 5.55 -2.61
C SER A 95 -4.19 6.32 -2.59
N ASP A 96 -5.03 6.12 -3.61
CA ASP A 96 -6.42 6.61 -3.62
C ASP A 96 -7.36 5.71 -2.79
N LYS A 97 -7.08 4.40 -2.79
CA LYS A 97 -7.79 3.35 -2.06
C LYS A 97 -6.78 2.41 -1.43
N ILE A 98 -7.13 1.81 -0.30
CA ILE A 98 -6.29 0.85 0.40
C ILE A 98 -7.04 -0.46 0.65
N LEU A 99 -6.27 -1.55 0.68
CA LEU A 99 -6.70 -2.88 1.07
C LEU A 99 -5.79 -3.34 2.19
N ILE A 100 -6.36 -3.67 3.34
CA ILE A 100 -5.64 -4.22 4.49
C ILE A 100 -5.75 -5.73 4.44
N ILE A 101 -4.60 -6.40 4.39
CA ILE A 101 -4.51 -7.86 4.34
C ILE A 101 -4.00 -8.37 5.68
N HIS A 102 -4.67 -9.40 6.20
CA HIS A 102 -4.23 -10.14 7.37
C HIS A 102 -4.46 -11.63 7.13
N LEU A 103 -3.43 -12.46 7.35
CA LEU A 103 -3.47 -13.91 7.17
C LEU A 103 -4.10 -14.35 5.82
N GLY A 104 -3.68 -13.67 4.73
CA GLY A 104 -4.15 -13.98 3.37
C GLY A 104 -5.58 -13.58 3.07
N LYS A 105 -6.23 -12.76 3.91
CA LYS A 105 -7.58 -12.22 3.69
C LYS A 105 -7.55 -10.70 3.68
N ILE A 106 -8.30 -10.09 2.77
CA ILE A 106 -8.57 -8.65 2.83
C ILE A 106 -9.58 -8.46 3.96
N VAL A 107 -9.11 -7.93 5.08
CA VAL A 107 -9.93 -7.73 6.27
C VAL A 107 -10.71 -6.41 6.23
N GLU A 108 -10.18 -5.42 5.51
CA GLU A 108 -10.78 -4.10 5.39
C GLU A 108 -10.29 -3.41 4.13
N HIS A 109 -11.17 -2.72 3.41
CA HIS A 109 -10.77 -1.95 2.23
C HIS A 109 -11.68 -0.76 1.97
N GLY A 110 -11.11 0.30 1.39
CA GLY A 110 -11.88 1.50 1.05
C GLY A 110 -11.04 2.68 0.59
N LYS A 111 -11.66 3.87 0.53
CA LYS A 111 -10.93 5.12 0.28
C LYS A 111 -9.89 5.34 1.39
N THR A 112 -8.69 5.75 1.01
CA THR A 112 -7.56 5.91 1.95
C THR A 112 -7.93 6.74 3.17
N GLU A 113 -8.43 7.95 2.97
CA GLU A 113 -8.77 8.86 4.08
C GLU A 113 -9.90 8.34 4.97
N GLU A 114 -10.77 7.48 4.45
CA GLU A 114 -11.85 6.90 5.23
C GLU A 114 -11.35 5.80 6.17
N ILE A 115 -10.51 4.89 5.67
CA ILE A 115 -9.89 3.86 6.51
C ILE A 115 -9.01 4.48 7.59
N PHE A 116 -8.25 5.52 7.27
CA PHE A 116 -7.39 6.20 8.25
C PHE A 116 -8.18 6.96 9.32
N LYS A 117 -9.34 7.53 8.98
CA LYS A 117 -10.16 8.30 9.93
C LYS A 117 -11.06 7.41 10.78
N ASN A 118 -11.66 6.39 10.17
CA ASN A 118 -12.68 5.55 10.79
C ASN A 118 -12.37 4.05 10.61
N PRO A 119 -11.19 3.55 11.03
CA PRO A 119 -10.90 2.13 10.90
C PRO A 119 -11.87 1.28 11.73
N ILE A 120 -12.39 0.22 11.13
CA ILE A 120 -13.41 -0.64 11.76
C ILE A 120 -12.80 -1.92 12.30
N HIS A 121 -12.01 -2.62 11.47
CA HIS A 121 -11.47 -3.91 11.84
C HIS A 121 -10.42 -3.75 12.97
N PRO A 122 -10.44 -4.57 14.03
CA PRO A 122 -9.48 -4.49 15.14
C PRO A 122 -8.02 -4.50 14.66
N TYR A 123 -7.69 -5.40 13.73
CA TYR A 123 -6.36 -5.42 13.13
C TYR A 123 -5.97 -4.08 12.47
N THR A 124 -6.86 -3.46 11.69
CA THR A 124 -6.59 -2.16 11.06
C THR A 124 -6.42 -1.06 12.09
N LYS A 125 -7.24 -1.05 13.16
CA LYS A 125 -7.10 -0.12 14.29
C LYS A 125 -5.72 -0.25 14.95
N ASN A 126 -5.29 -1.48 15.23
CA ASN A 126 -3.98 -1.76 15.84
C ASN A 126 -2.84 -1.34 14.91
N LEU A 127 -2.95 -1.64 13.61
CA LEU A 127 -1.96 -1.26 12.60
C LEU A 127 -1.80 0.26 12.53
N LEU A 128 -2.91 1.01 12.48
CA LEU A 128 -2.89 2.48 12.45
C LEU A 128 -2.39 3.09 13.76
N SER A 129 -2.70 2.48 14.92
CA SER A 129 -2.20 2.95 16.21
C SER A 129 -0.68 2.88 16.35
N SER A 130 -0.03 2.02 15.54
CA SER A 130 1.42 1.86 15.53
C SER A 130 2.14 2.88 14.65
N MET A 131 1.40 3.69 13.89
CA MET A 131 2.00 4.72 13.07
C MET A 131 2.60 5.82 13.94
N PRO A 132 3.84 6.26 13.65
CA PRO A 132 4.41 7.43 14.32
C PRO A 132 3.58 8.67 13.95
N ASP A 133 2.76 9.14 14.89
CA ASP A 133 2.01 10.37 14.75
C ASP A 133 2.91 11.54 15.17
N ILE A 134 3.27 12.41 14.22
CA ILE A 134 4.07 13.62 14.47
C ILE A 134 3.35 14.54 15.48
N SER A 135 2.02 14.39 15.64
CA SER A 135 1.19 15.17 16.57
C SER A 135 0.84 14.46 17.89
N LYS A 136 1.09 13.16 18.03
CA LYS A 136 0.74 12.39 19.24
C LYS A 136 1.84 11.39 19.61
N ILE A 137 2.61 11.75 20.64
CA ILE A 137 3.36 10.74 21.41
C ILE A 137 2.35 10.01 22.29
N SER A 138 1.83 8.87 21.87
CA SER A 138 1.02 8.05 22.79
C SER A 138 0.87 6.58 22.43
N LYS A 139 1.14 5.78 23.46
CA LYS A 139 0.67 4.43 23.83
C LYS A 139 0.93 3.32 22.82
N GLY A 140 1.82 2.42 23.25
CA GLY A 140 2.29 1.29 22.48
C GLY A 140 1.20 0.32 22.04
N PHE A 141 1.59 -0.47 21.05
CA PHE A 141 0.87 -1.60 20.48
C PHE A 141 0.20 -2.43 21.59
N GLN A 142 -1.12 -2.47 21.60
CA GLN A 142 -1.86 -3.53 22.27
C GLN A 142 -2.25 -4.51 21.18
N ASP A 143 -1.60 -5.66 21.19
CA ASP A 143 -2.14 -6.83 20.49
C ASP A 143 -3.41 -7.24 21.23
N GLU A 144 -4.52 -6.57 20.93
CA GLU A 144 -5.82 -7.20 21.15
C GLU A 144 -5.78 -8.42 20.25
N ASN A 145 -5.40 -9.58 20.83
CA ASN A 145 -5.35 -10.90 20.20
C ASN A 145 -6.61 -11.09 19.37
N PHE A 146 -6.53 -10.63 18.12
CA PHE A 146 -7.53 -10.89 17.12
C PHE A 146 -7.15 -12.28 16.64
N GLU A 147 -7.55 -13.30 17.41
CA GLU A 147 -7.60 -14.64 16.88
C GLU A 147 -8.72 -14.63 15.85
N PRO A 148 -8.37 -14.61 14.56
CA PRO A 148 -9.38 -14.79 13.56
C PRO A 148 -9.82 -16.24 13.69
N LYS A 149 -11.01 -16.49 14.24
CA LYS A 149 -11.68 -17.81 14.14
C LYS A 149 -11.85 -18.28 12.69
N TYR A 150 -11.37 -17.51 11.70
CA TYR A 150 -11.28 -17.84 10.27
C TYR A 150 -10.38 -19.05 9.97
N LEU A 151 -9.53 -19.48 10.91
CA LEU A 151 -8.69 -20.69 10.79
C LEU A 151 -9.33 -21.95 11.39
N GLU A 152 -10.33 -21.81 12.27
CA GLU A 152 -11.16 -22.95 12.65
C GLU A 152 -11.99 -23.32 11.43
N LYS A 153 -11.79 -24.55 10.91
CA LYS A 153 -12.55 -25.13 9.78
C LYS A 153 -13.99 -24.62 9.83
N TYR A 154 -14.39 -23.82 8.84
CA TYR A 154 -15.72 -23.23 8.77
C TYR A 154 -16.77 -24.27 9.19
N SER A 155 -17.28 -24.18 10.41
CA SER A 155 -18.60 -24.73 10.67
C SER A 155 -19.53 -23.88 9.80
N SER A 156 -20.44 -24.52 9.08
CA SER A 156 -21.27 -23.92 8.02
C SER A 156 -22.15 -22.73 8.46
N ILE A 157 -22.03 -22.29 9.71
CA ILE A 157 -22.94 -21.39 10.42
C ILE A 157 -22.40 -19.94 10.49
N ASN A 158 -21.08 -19.72 10.57
CA ASN A 158 -20.48 -18.37 10.72
C ASN A 158 -19.38 -18.08 9.69
N VAL A 159 -19.74 -18.03 8.41
CA VAL A 159 -18.82 -17.63 7.33
C VAL A 159 -18.75 -16.09 7.26
N PRO A 160 -17.56 -15.47 7.44
CA PRO A 160 -17.37 -14.04 7.29
C PRO A 160 -17.72 -13.55 5.89
N LYS A 161 -18.31 -12.36 5.81
CA LYS A 161 -18.67 -11.69 4.57
C LYS A 161 -18.24 -10.23 4.63
N TYR A 162 -18.16 -9.60 3.46
CA TYR A 162 -17.95 -8.16 3.40
C TYR A 162 -19.24 -7.43 3.75
N TYR A 163 -19.14 -6.50 4.69
CA TYR A 163 -20.21 -5.59 5.07
C TYR A 163 -19.82 -4.16 4.72
N ASP A 164 -20.76 -3.44 4.10
CA ASP A 164 -20.60 -2.01 3.83
C ASP A 164 -20.77 -1.22 5.15
N ILE A 165 -19.74 -0.44 5.45
CA ILE A 165 -19.73 0.57 6.51
C ILE A 165 -20.21 1.89 5.93
N THR A 166 -19.70 2.23 4.75
CA THR A 166 -20.16 3.31 3.87
C THR A 166 -20.15 2.82 2.41
N GLU A 167 -20.50 3.68 1.47
CA GLU A 167 -20.41 3.39 0.03
C GLU A 167 -19.00 3.03 -0.43
N THR A 168 -17.96 3.54 0.26
CA THR A 168 -16.57 3.37 -0.14
C THR A 168 -15.73 2.58 0.84
N HIS A 169 -16.33 1.98 1.87
CA HIS A 169 -15.63 1.27 2.94
C HIS A 169 -16.33 -0.04 3.28
N LYS A 170 -15.62 -1.15 3.10
CA LYS A 170 -16.07 -2.48 3.47
C LYS A 170 -15.14 -3.14 4.46
N VAL A 171 -15.71 -3.99 5.30
CA VAL A 171 -14.98 -4.78 6.30
C VAL A 171 -15.42 -6.24 6.23
N LEU A 172 -14.47 -7.16 6.39
CA LEU A 172 -14.74 -8.58 6.54
C LEU A 172 -15.14 -8.85 7.99
N ALA A 173 -16.33 -9.42 8.21
CA ALA A 173 -16.84 -9.70 9.55
C ALA A 173 -17.81 -10.89 9.52
N ASP A 174 -18.02 -11.52 10.67
CA ASP A 174 -19.24 -12.32 10.90
C ASP A 174 -20.43 -11.43 11.33
N LYS A 175 -21.61 -12.04 11.51
CA LYS A 175 -22.85 -11.33 11.86
C LYS A 175 -22.80 -10.69 13.26
N GLU A 176 -22.10 -11.28 14.21
CA GLU A 176 -22.02 -10.79 15.58
C GLU A 176 -21.04 -9.62 15.67
N GLN A 177 -19.87 -9.78 15.03
CA GLN A 177 -18.83 -8.76 14.90
C GLN A 177 -19.39 -7.47 14.27
N ILE A 178 -20.07 -7.56 13.12
CA ILE A 178 -20.58 -6.36 12.46
C ILE A 178 -21.67 -5.66 13.28
N LYS A 179 -22.50 -6.41 14.00
CA LYS A 179 -23.53 -5.84 14.88
C LYS A 179 -22.88 -5.06 16.02
N LYS A 180 -21.84 -5.63 16.63
CA LYS A 180 -21.04 -4.95 17.67
C LYS A 180 -20.40 -3.67 17.13
N TRP A 181 -19.69 -3.74 16.00
CA TRP A 181 -18.96 -2.59 15.46
C TRP A 181 -19.90 -1.48 14.97
N LYS A 182 -21.06 -1.80 14.38
CA LYS A 182 -22.05 -0.78 14.00
C LYS A 182 -22.62 -0.03 15.21
N ASN A 183 -22.80 -0.71 16.35
CA ASN A 183 -23.24 -0.06 17.58
C ASN A 183 -22.16 0.89 18.13
N GLU A 184 -20.88 0.50 18.09
CA GLU A 184 -19.75 1.36 18.49
C GLU A 184 -19.61 2.62 17.62
N ILE A 185 -19.98 2.55 16.34
CA ILE A 185 -19.97 3.73 15.45
C ILE A 185 -21.08 4.70 15.85
N ASN A 186 -22.27 4.20 16.19
CA ASN A 186 -23.43 5.02 16.52
C ASN A 186 -23.31 5.72 17.88
N THR A 187 -22.58 5.15 18.84
CA THR A 187 -22.33 5.78 20.15
C THR A 187 -21.23 6.85 20.14
N LYS A 188 -20.46 6.98 19.05
CA LYS A 188 -19.41 8.00 18.88
C LYS A 188 -19.88 9.24 18.11
N LYS A 189 -21.11 9.26 17.60
CA LYS A 189 -21.76 10.43 16.99
C LYS A 189 -22.56 11.20 18.04
#